data_AF-A0A4V4LSA2-F1
#
_entry.id   AF-A0A4V4LSA2-F1
#
_cell.length_a   1.000
_cell.length_b   1.000
_cell.length_c   1.000
_cell.angle_alpha   90.00
_cell.angle_beta   90.00
_cell.angle_gamma   90.00
#
_symmetry.space_group_name_H-M   'P 1'
#
loop_
_entity.id
_entity.type
_entity.pdbx_description
1 polymer ?
#
loop_
_entity_poly.entity_id
_entity_poly.type
_entity_poly.pdbx_seq_one_letter_code
_entity_poly.pdbx_strand_id
1 'polypeptide(L)'
;REIRRYQKSTELLIRKLPFQRLVREIAQDFKTDLRFQSSAVMALQEASEAYLVSLFEDTNLAAIHAKRVTIQPKDIQLARRLRGERV
;
A
#
# COMPACT_ATOMS: atom_id res chain seq x y z
N ARG A 1 7.91 -4.59 19.14
CA ARG A 1 9.23 -3.93 18.95
C ARG A 1 9.33 -3.26 17.58
N GLU A 2 8.89 -3.92 16.51
CA GLU A 2 8.97 -3.41 15.12
C GLU A 2 7.97 -2.29 14.81
N ILE A 3 6.70 -2.43 15.21
CA ILE A 3 5.66 -1.41 14.97
C ILE A 3 6.11 -0.01 15.42
N ARG A 4 6.62 0.09 16.67
CA ARG A 4 7.13 1.36 17.21
C ARG A 4 8.33 1.93 16.45
N ARG A 5 9.14 1.07 15.82
CA ARG A 5 10.29 1.51 15.01
C ARG A 5 9.79 2.12 13.70
N TYR A 6 8.91 1.41 12.99
CA TYR A 6 8.42 1.87 11.69
C TYR A 6 7.49 3.08 11.81
N GLN A 7 6.68 3.18 12.86
CA GLN A 7 5.85 4.37 13.11
C GLN A 7 6.64 5.64 13.44
N LYS A 8 7.90 5.52 13.86
CA LYS A 8 8.78 6.67 14.14
C LYS A 8 9.60 7.10 12.92
N SER A 9 9.63 6.29 11.87
CA SER A 9 10.38 6.56 10.64
C SER A 9 9.44 7.02 9.54
N THR A 10 10.00 7.70 8.55
CA THR A 10 9.33 8.08 7.29
C THR A 10 10.01 7.44 6.08
N GLU A 11 10.95 6.52 6.32
CA GLU A 11 11.62 5.79 5.24
C GLU A 11 10.65 4.87 4.51
N LEU A 12 10.78 4.82 3.18
CA LEU A 12 10.04 3.89 2.33
C LEU A 12 10.41 2.45 2.66
N LEU A 13 9.40 1.61 2.86
CA LEU A 13 9.51 0.22 3.29
C LEU A 13 9.66 -0.73 2.09
N ILE A 14 9.11 -0.36 0.93
CA ILE A 14 9.25 -1.15 -0.29
C ILE A 14 10.59 -0.81 -0.96
N ARG A 15 11.32 -1.83 -1.41
CA ARG A 15 12.56 -1.61 -2.15
C ARG A 15 12.27 -0.90 -3.48
N LYS A 16 13.01 0.18 -3.75
CA LYS A 16 12.81 1.04 -4.94
C LYS A 16 12.86 0.29 -6.28
N LEU A 17 13.83 -0.61 -6.47
CA LEU A 17 14.00 -1.30 -7.75
C LEU A 17 12.84 -2.26 -8.09
N PRO A 18 12.37 -3.15 -7.17
CA PRO A 18 11.15 -3.91 -7.39
C PRO A 18 9.91 -3.04 -7.64
N PHE A 19 9.74 -1.96 -6.87
CA PHE A 19 8.61 -1.04 -7.07
C PHE A 19 8.63 -0.41 -8.47
N GLN A 20 9.80 0.08 -8.90
CA GLN A 20 9.99 0.63 -10.24
C GLN A 20 9.68 -0.39 -11.36
N ARG A 21 10.04 -1.67 -11.18
CA ARG A 21 9.72 -2.73 -12.14
C ARG A 21 8.22 -2.94 -12.25
N LEU A 22 7.52 -2.99 -11.12
CA LEU A 22 6.05 -3.11 -11.08
C LEU A 22 5.35 -1.92 -11.76
N VAL A 23 5.81 -0.70 -11.50
CA VAL A 23 5.26 0.50 -12.16
C VAL A 23 5.38 0.41 -13.68
N ARG A 24 6.53 -0.07 -14.19
CA ARG A 24 6.76 -0.21 -15.63
C ARG A 24 5.95 -1.36 -16.24
N GLU A 25 5.83 -2.47 -15.52
CA GLU A 25 5.02 -3.62 -15.91
C GLU A 25 3.55 -3.19 -16.11
N ILE A 26 2.95 -2.57 -15.10
CA ILE A 26 1.56 -2.07 -15.17
C ILE A 26 1.41 -1.03 -16.28
N ALA A 27 2.35 -0.09 -16.41
CA ALA A 27 2.28 0.96 -17.42
C ALA A 27 2.33 0.44 -18.85
N GLN A 28 3.04 -0.67 -19.08
CA GLN A 28 3.16 -1.30 -20.39
C GLN A 28 1.80 -1.78 -20.92
N ASP A 29 0.89 -2.18 -20.04
CA ASP A 29 -0.47 -2.60 -20.41
C ASP A 29 -1.34 -1.43 -20.89
N PHE A 30 -0.99 -0.19 -20.53
CA PHE A 30 -1.70 1.01 -20.97
C PHE A 30 -1.08 1.65 -22.21
N LYS A 31 0.25 1.73 -22.26
CA LYS A 31 0.99 2.29 -23.39
C LYS A 31 2.43 1.80 -23.41
N THR A 32 2.85 1.28 -24.56
CA THR A 32 4.22 0.84 -24.78
C THR A 32 5.19 2.03 -24.86
N ASP A 33 6.46 1.79 -24.52
CA ASP A 33 7.57 2.76 -24.62
C ASP A 33 7.44 4.03 -23.77
N LEU A 34 6.70 3.95 -22.65
CA LEU A 34 6.63 5.03 -21.67
C LEU A 34 7.97 5.24 -20.93
N ARG A 35 8.37 6.50 -20.83
CA ARG A 35 9.50 6.94 -19.98
C ARG A 35 8.94 7.57 -18.71
N PHE A 36 9.54 7.21 -17.58
CA PHE A 36 9.18 7.75 -16.27
C PHE A 36 10.29 8.68 -15.76
N GLN A 37 9.90 9.85 -15.28
CA GLN A 37 10.78 10.70 -14.48
C GLN A 37 11.07 10.00 -13.14
N SER A 38 12.27 10.20 -12.58
CA SER A 38 12.63 9.63 -11.28
C SER A 38 11.68 10.09 -10.16
N SER A 39 11.29 11.36 -10.16
CA SER A 39 10.32 11.91 -9.21
C SER A 39 8.92 11.32 -9.37
N ALA A 40 8.50 10.96 -10.58
CA ALA A 40 7.20 10.33 -10.81
C ALA A 40 7.12 8.95 -10.16
N VAL A 41 8.18 8.14 -10.28
CA VAL A 41 8.25 6.83 -9.63
C VAL A 41 8.25 6.98 -8.09
N MET A 42 8.98 7.98 -7.57
CA MET A 42 9.01 8.27 -6.13
C MET A 42 7.63 8.70 -5.62
N ALA A 43 6.93 9.60 -6.34
CA ALA A 43 5.59 10.04 -5.97
C ALA A 43 4.58 8.89 -5.96
N LEU A 44 4.65 7.99 -6.95
CA LEU A 44 3.84 6.77 -6.97
C LEU A 44 4.14 5.87 -5.76
N GLN A 45 5.41 5.75 -5.37
CA GLN A 45 5.79 4.93 -4.22
C GLN A 45 5.29 5.53 -2.91
N GLU A 46 5.49 6.82 -2.69
CA GLU A 46 5.01 7.54 -1.51
C GLU A 46 3.48 7.40 -1.36
N ALA A 47 2.74 7.65 -2.44
CA ALA A 47 1.28 7.52 -2.43
C ALA A 47 0.84 6.07 -2.15
N SER A 48 1.50 5.09 -2.76
CA SER A 48 1.15 3.66 -2.60
C SER A 48 1.41 3.18 -1.17
N GLU A 49 2.56 3.52 -0.59
CA GLU A 49 2.89 3.11 0.78
C GLU A 49 1.99 3.82 1.80
N ALA A 50 1.72 5.12 1.63
CA ALA A 50 0.79 5.85 2.50
C ALA A 50 -0.62 5.23 2.46
N TYR A 51 -1.10 4.90 1.26
CA TYR A 51 -2.38 4.23 1.10
C TYR A 51 -2.42 2.87 1.82
N LEU A 52 -1.40 2.02 1.59
CA LEU A 52 -1.33 0.69 2.21
C LEU A 52 -1.25 0.75 3.74
N VAL A 53 -0.47 1.69 4.29
CA VAL A 53 -0.39 1.90 5.75
C VAL A 53 -1.77 2.26 6.30
N SER A 54 -2.46 3.23 5.69
CA SER A 54 -3.81 3.62 6.14
C SER A 54 -4.79 2.44 6.06
N LEU A 55 -4.71 1.63 5.00
CA LEU A 55 -5.59 0.47 4.83
C LEU A 55 -5.30 -0.60 5.89
N PHE A 56 -4.03 -0.82 6.27
CA PHE A 56 -3.67 -1.74 7.34
C PHE A 56 -4.13 -1.26 8.72
N GLU A 57 -4.17 0.06 8.97
CA GLU A 57 -4.75 0.61 10.19
C GLU A 57 -6.23 0.25 10.32
N ASP A 58 -7.02 0.48 9.26
CA ASP A 58 -8.45 0.13 9.25
C ASP A 58 -8.69 -1.39 9.30
N THR A 59 -7.86 -2.15 8.57
CA THR A 59 -7.90 -3.62 8.59
C THR A 59 -7.63 -4.15 10.01
N ASN A 60 -6.70 -3.54 10.73
CA ASN A 60 -6.41 -3.91 12.11
C ASN A 60 -7.59 -3.57 13.05
N LEU A 61 -8.25 -2.43 12.86
CA LEU A 61 -9.48 -2.10 13.60
C LEU A 61 -10.59 -3.13 13.34
N ALA A 62 -10.76 -3.58 12.10
CA ALA A 62 -11.73 -4.62 11.76
C ALA A 62 -11.41 -5.97 12.41
N ALA A 63 -10.13 -6.36 12.45
CA ALA A 63 -9.70 -7.57 13.16
C ALA A 63 -9.98 -7.49 14.67
N ILE A 64 -9.68 -6.34 15.30
CA ILE A 64 -9.95 -6.08 16.72
C ILE A 64 -11.46 -6.12 17.00
N HIS A 65 -12.28 -5.51 16.15
CA HIS A 65 -13.74 -5.55 16.25
C HIS A 65 -14.26 -7.00 16.25
N ALA A 66 -13.64 -7.87 15.45
CA ALA A 66 -13.93 -9.29 15.38
C ALA A 66 -13.22 -10.14 16.47
N LYS A 67 -12.70 -9.52 17.53
CA LYS A 67 -12.00 -10.18 18.67
C LYS A 67 -10.77 -11.00 18.25
N ARG A 68 -10.08 -10.58 17.19
CA ARG A 68 -8.84 -11.21 16.69
C ARG A 68 -7.67 -10.24 16.76
N VAL A 69 -6.46 -10.79 16.82
CA VAL A 69 -5.20 -10.04 16.72
C VAL A 69 -4.60 -10.17 15.32
N THR A 70 -4.80 -11.30 14.66
CA THR A 70 -4.29 -11.54 13.29
C THR A 70 -5.30 -11.03 12.26
N ILE A 71 -4.84 -10.12 11.40
CA ILE A 71 -5.58 -9.64 10.23
C ILE A 71 -5.77 -10.76 9.19
N GLN A 72 -6.93 -10.77 8.53
CA GLN A 72 -7.31 -11.73 7.50
C GLN A 72 -7.82 -11.03 6.25
N PRO A 73 -7.86 -11.68 5.08
CA PRO A 73 -8.36 -11.07 3.84
C PRO A 73 -9.76 -10.46 3.95
N LYS A 74 -10.65 -11.06 4.77
CA LYS A 74 -11.99 -10.52 5.03
C LYS A 74 -11.99 -9.16 5.74
N ASP A 75 -10.96 -8.86 6.53
CA ASP A 75 -10.82 -7.58 7.23
C ASP A 75 -10.45 -6.48 6.24
N ILE A 76 -9.57 -6.80 5.27
CA ILE A 76 -9.20 -5.89 4.18
C ILE A 76 -10.41 -5.62 3.30
N GLN A 77 -11.15 -6.67 2.93
CA GLN A 77 -12.37 -6.54 2.13
C GLN A 77 -13.41 -5.66 2.83
N LEU A 78 -13.59 -5.82 4.15
CA LEU A 78 -14.49 -4.99 4.94
C LEU A 78 -14.00 -3.53 4.99
N ALA A 79 -12.73 -3.29 5.27
CA ALA A 79 -12.15 -1.95 5.31
C ALA A 79 -12.34 -1.21 3.98
N ARG A 80 -12.00 -1.84 2.85
CA ARG A 80 -12.19 -1.27 1.51
C ARG A 80 -13.66 -0.97 1.21
N ARG A 81 -14.56 -1.88 1.59
CA ARG A 81 -16.01 -1.69 1.41
C ARG A 81 -16.53 -0.49 2.20
N LEU A 82 -16.07 -0.30 3.44
CA LEU A 82 -16.46 0.84 4.28
C LEU A 82 -15.86 2.17 3.79
N ARG A 83 -14.67 2.14 3.18
CA ARG A 83 -14.09 3.29 2.49
C ARG A 83 -14.83 3.70 1.21
N GLY A 84 -15.76 2.88 0.73
CA GLY A 84 -16.45 3.10 -0.54
C GLY A 84 -15.59 2.77 -1.77
N GLU A 85 -14.43 2.16 -1.57
CA GLU A 85 -13.56 1.68 -2.64
C GLU A 85 -14.20 0.43 -3.27
N ARG A 86 -14.91 0.61 -4.38
CA ARG A 86 -15.46 -0.52 -5.12
C ARG A 86 -14.34 -1.27 -5.84
N VAL A 87 -14.39 -2.60 -5.74
CA VAL A 87 -13.86 -3.50 -6.78
C VAL A 87 -14.98 -3.70 -7.78
#